data_AF-A0A7C3LR70-F1
#
_entry.id   AF-A0A7C3LR70-F1
#
_cell.length_a   1.000
_cell.length_b   1.000
_cell.length_c   1.000
_cell.angle_alpha   90.00
_cell.angle_beta   90.00
_cell.angle_gamma   90.00
#
_symmetry.space_group_name_H-M   'P 1'
#
loop_
_entity.id
_entity.type
_entity.pdbx_description
1 polymer ?
#
loop_
_entity_poly.entity_id
_entity_poly.type
_entity_poly.pdbx_seq_one_letter_code
_entity_poly.pdbx_strand_id
1 'polypeptide(L)'
;MSMATLKLYLLKLFMTAVAFSITATLLYPVFYIFLTAFSRLPTLSLDITYFTLENFMLVINDVDFRNSLILSSLVSGATVFLALLFITPAAYAFSRFKFRGKSTALYSYLIF
;
A
#
# COMPACT_ATOMS: atom_id res chain seq x y z
N MET A 1 40.67 -13.50 -0.07
CA MET A 1 39.55 -12.54 0.04
C MET A 1 40.07 -11.27 0.65
N SER A 2 39.93 -10.11 0.01
CA SER A 2 40.46 -8.85 0.54
C SER A 2 39.67 -8.41 1.78
N MET A 3 40.33 -7.81 2.77
CA MET A 3 39.72 -7.26 3.98
C MET A 3 38.57 -6.29 3.66
N ALA A 4 38.69 -5.54 2.55
CA ALA A 4 37.66 -4.64 2.05
C ALA A 4 36.39 -5.39 1.60
N THR A 5 36.55 -6.53 0.93
CA THR A 5 35.44 -7.37 0.46
C THR A 5 34.68 -8.00 1.64
N LEU A 6 35.40 -8.47 2.66
CA LEU A 6 34.79 -9.01 3.89
C LEU A 6 33.93 -7.97 4.61
N LYS A 7 34.43 -6.74 4.76
CA LYS A 7 33.71 -5.63 5.39
C LYS A 7 32.40 -5.31 4.66
N LEU A 8 32.41 -5.35 3.33
CA LEU A 8 31.21 -5.11 2.52
C LEU A 8 30.15 -6.21 2.70
N TYR A 9 30.53 -7.48 2.78
CA TYR A 9 29.58 -8.57 3.03
C TYR A 9 28.96 -8.50 4.43
N LEU A 10 29.75 -8.18 5.45
CA LEU A 10 29.24 -7.96 6.80
C LEU A 10 28.26 -6.79 6.88
N LEU A 11 28.58 -5.68 6.21
CA LEU A 11 27.69 -4.52 6.13
C LEU A 11 26.38 -4.87 5.42
N LYS A 12 26.43 -5.61 4.31
CA LYS A 12 25.23 -6.07 3.60
C LYS A 12 24.37 -6.96 4.47
N LEU A 13 24.97 -7.94 5.15
CA LEU A 13 24.26 -8.83 6.06
C LEU A 13 23.54 -8.04 7.17
N PHE A 14 24.25 -7.09 7.78
CA PHE A 14 23.68 -6.21 8.80
C PHE A 14 22.51 -5.37 8.24
N MET A 15 22.68 -4.72 7.08
CA MET A 15 21.63 -3.92 6.45
C MET A 15 20.41 -4.77 6.09
N THR A 16 20.61 -5.99 5.59
CA THR A 16 19.51 -6.93 5.32
C THR A 16 18.80 -7.34 6.60
N ALA A 17 19.53 -7.63 7.69
CA ALA A 17 18.92 -7.95 8.98
C ALA A 17 18.08 -6.79 9.51
N VAL A 18 18.60 -5.55 9.43
CA VAL A 18 17.87 -4.33 9.81
C VAL A 18 16.61 -4.15 8.96
N ALA A 19 16.73 -4.27 7.64
CA ALA A 19 15.59 -4.16 6.72
C ALA A 19 14.52 -5.23 7.01
N PHE A 20 14.94 -6.46 7.29
CA PHE A 20 14.05 -7.55 7.68
C PHE A 20 13.32 -7.23 8.99
N SER A 21 14.03 -6.76 10.03
CA SER A 21 13.41 -6.37 11.29
C SER A 21 12.39 -5.26 11.11
N ILE A 22 12.71 -4.20 10.36
CA ILE A 22 11.78 -3.10 10.06
C ILE A 22 10.54 -3.64 9.34
N THR A 23 10.75 -4.48 8.33
CA THR A 23 9.65 -5.07 7.55
C THR A 23 8.76 -5.95 8.42
N ALA A 24 9.35 -6.77 9.29
CA ALA A 24 8.62 -7.61 10.23
C ALA A 24 7.78 -6.78 11.21
N THR A 25 8.32 -5.68 11.75
CA THR A 25 7.57 -4.76 12.62
C THR A 25 6.41 -4.09 11.88
N LEU A 26 6.61 -3.65 10.64
CA LEU A 26 5.57 -3.03 9.83
C LEU A 26 4.47 -4.02 9.42
N LEU A 27 4.83 -5.29 9.17
CA LEU A 27 3.89 -6.34 8.81
C LEU A 27 3.19 -6.98 10.01
N TYR A 28 3.72 -6.81 11.23
CA TYR A 28 3.11 -7.37 12.45
C TYR A 28 1.60 -7.07 12.57
N PRO A 29 1.10 -5.83 12.44
CA PRO A 29 -0.35 -5.57 12.53
C PRO A 29 -1.15 -6.23 11.40
N VAL A 30 -0.59 -6.34 10.20
CA VAL A 30 -1.25 -7.04 9.08
C VAL A 30 -1.37 -8.53 9.38
N PHE A 31 -0.29 -9.13 9.88
CA PHE A 31 -0.27 -10.53 10.30
C PHE A 31 -1.24 -10.79 11.44
N TYR A 32 -1.33 -9.87 12.40
CA TYR A 32 -2.30 -9.92 13.49
C TYR A 32 -3.74 -9.93 12.97
N ILE A 33 -4.11 -8.95 12.12
CA ILE A 33 -5.47 -8.87 11.54
C ILE A 33 -5.79 -10.15 10.77
N PHE A 34 -4.84 -10.66 9.99
CA PHE A 34 -5.00 -11.91 9.25
C PHE A 34 -5.35 -13.08 10.18
N LEU A 35 -4.64 -13.27 11.29
CA LEU A 35 -4.93 -14.35 12.24
C LEU A 35 -6.26 -14.15 12.98
N THR A 36 -6.57 -12.91 13.37
CA THR A 36 -7.85 -12.61 14.03
C THR A 36 -9.06 -12.85 13.13
N ALA A 37 -8.91 -12.71 11.81
CA ALA A 37 -9.98 -12.99 10.86
C ALA A 37 -10.48 -14.45 10.94
N PHE A 38 -9.60 -15.39 11.31
CA PHE A 38 -9.94 -16.80 11.49
C PHE A 38 -10.32 -17.18 12.92
N SER A 39 -10.37 -16.22 13.85
CA SER A 39 -10.60 -16.49 15.27
C SER A 39 -12.06 -16.25 15.64
N ARG A 40 -12.67 -17.14 16.43
CA ARG A 40 -14.09 -17.03 16.82
C ARG A 40 -14.38 -15.89 17.80
N LEU A 41 -13.38 -15.50 18.61
CA LEU A 41 -13.51 -14.46 19.62
C LEU A 41 -12.67 -13.24 19.24
N PRO A 42 -13.17 -12.00 19.48
CA PRO A 42 -12.36 -10.80 19.37
C PRO A 42 -11.34 -10.81 20.51
N THR A 43 -10.17 -11.37 20.23
CA THR A 43 -9.08 -11.44 21.20
C THR A 43 -8.05 -10.35 20.89
N LEU A 44 -7.37 -9.86 21.93
CA LEU A 44 -6.18 -9.02 21.83
C LEU A 44 -4.88 -9.85 21.75
N SER A 45 -5.01 -11.17 21.68
CA SER A 45 -3.93 -12.15 21.73
C SER A 45 -3.85 -12.92 20.42
N LEU A 46 -2.66 -13.43 20.09
CA LEU A 46 -2.44 -14.35 18.96
C LEU A 46 -2.93 -15.77 19.30
N ASP A 47 -4.20 -15.89 19.68
CA ASP A 47 -4.79 -17.17 20.04
C ASP A 47 -5.59 -17.74 18.86
N ILE A 48 -5.09 -18.84 18.30
CA ILE A 48 -5.71 -19.58 17.18
C ILE A 48 -6.43 -20.86 17.63
N THR A 49 -6.63 -21.05 18.94
CA THR A 49 -7.22 -22.28 19.51
C THR A 49 -8.59 -22.60 18.90
N TYR A 50 -9.36 -21.57 18.51
CA TYR A 50 -10.67 -21.70 17.89
C TYR A 50 -10.68 -21.15 16.47
N PHE A 51 -10.03 -21.87 15.55
CA PHE A 51 -10.07 -21.58 14.12
C PHE A 51 -11.50 -21.73 13.56
N THR A 52 -11.96 -20.72 12.82
CA THR A 52 -13.29 -20.69 12.18
C THR A 52 -13.27 -19.85 10.90
N LEU A 53 -14.21 -20.13 10.01
CA LEU A 53 -14.50 -19.33 8.79
C LEU A 53 -15.79 -18.52 8.93
N GLU A 54 -16.43 -18.56 10.10
CA GLU A 54 -17.72 -17.90 10.36
C GLU A 54 -17.65 -16.39 10.10
N ASN A 55 -16.56 -15.71 10.50
CA ASN A 55 -16.36 -14.28 10.24
C ASN A 55 -16.42 -13.93 8.75
N PHE A 56 -15.82 -14.77 7.89
CA PHE A 56 -15.86 -14.58 6.44
C PHE A 56 -17.27 -14.78 5.89
N MET A 57 -17.98 -15.81 6.36
CA MET A 57 -19.36 -16.05 5.96
C MET A 57 -20.28 -14.91 6.40
N LEU A 58 -20.10 -14.36 7.59
CA LEU A 58 -20.86 -13.20 8.08
C LEU A 58 -20.66 -11.99 7.17
N VAL A 59 -19.41 -11.66 6.84
CA VAL A 59 -19.07 -10.50 6.00
C VAL A 59 -19.51 -10.70 4.54
N ILE A 60 -19.36 -11.90 3.97
CA ILE A 60 -19.76 -12.16 2.59
C ILE A 60 -21.28 -12.15 2.43
N ASN A 61 -22.03 -12.60 3.43
CA ASN A 61 -23.49 -12.57 3.39
C ASN A 61 -24.07 -11.20 3.77
N ASP A 62 -23.25 -10.28 4.28
CA ASP A 62 -23.65 -8.90 4.56
C ASP A 62 -23.85 -8.12 3.24
N VAL A 63 -25.08 -7.66 3.04
CA VAL A 63 -25.50 -6.91 1.85
C VAL A 63 -24.83 -5.53 1.81
N ASP A 64 -24.70 -4.87 2.94
CA ASP A 64 -24.09 -3.54 3.03
C ASP A 64 -22.59 -3.61 2.78
N PHE A 65 -21.92 -4.66 3.28
CA PHE A 65 -20.50 -4.91 2.97
C PHE A 65 -20.30 -5.11 1.47
N ARG A 66 -21.08 -5.98 0.83
CA ARG A 66 -20.97 -6.26 -0.61
C ARG A 66 -21.22 -5.01 -1.46
N ASN A 67 -22.26 -4.24 -1.13
CA ASN A 67 -22.57 -2.99 -1.82
C ASN A 67 -21.43 -1.97 -1.65
N SER A 68 -20.90 -1.83 -0.44
CA SER A 68 -19.79 -0.93 -0.14
C SER A 68 -18.50 -1.34 -0.85
N LEU A 69 -18.21 -2.64 -0.94
CA LEU A 69 -17.05 -3.17 -1.65
C LEU A 69 -17.13 -2.88 -3.17
N ILE A 70 -18.30 -3.07 -3.77
CA ILE A 70 -18.52 -2.77 -5.19
C ILE A 70 -18.41 -1.27 -5.44
N LEU A 71 -19.07 -0.45 -4.63
CA LEU A 71 -19.06 0.99 -4.79
C LEU A 71 -17.65 1.57 -4.62
N SER A 72 -16.92 1.17 -3.59
CA SER A 72 -15.54 1.63 -3.36
C SER A 72 -14.57 1.16 -4.46
N SER A 73 -14.74 -0.05 -4.98
CA SER A 73 -13.96 -0.55 -6.12
C SER A 73 -14.26 0.24 -7.40
N LEU A 74 -15.54 0.54 -7.66
CA LEU A 74 -15.96 1.32 -8.81
C LEU A 74 -15.45 2.76 -8.73
N VAL A 75 -15.62 3.41 -7.57
CA VAL A 75 -15.19 4.79 -7.35
C VAL A 75 -13.67 4.90 -7.43
N SER A 76 -12.92 3.99 -6.78
CA SER A 76 -11.46 4.03 -6.84
C SER A 76 -10.94 3.72 -8.26
N GLY A 77 -11.50 2.73 -8.93
CA GLY A 77 -11.14 2.39 -10.32
C GLY A 77 -11.44 3.52 -11.30
N ALA A 78 -12.63 4.13 -11.21
CA ALA A 78 -13.00 5.27 -12.03
C ALA A 78 -12.09 6.48 -11.75
N THR A 79 -11.74 6.72 -10.49
CA THR A 79 -10.83 7.80 -10.12
C THR A 79 -9.44 7.61 -10.74
N VAL A 80 -8.86 6.41 -10.62
CA VAL A 80 -7.57 6.09 -11.24
C VAL A 80 -7.63 6.23 -12.76
N PHE A 81 -8.70 5.72 -13.39
CA PHE A 81 -8.88 5.82 -14.83
C PHE A 81 -8.95 7.27 -15.31
N LEU A 82 -9.79 8.10 -14.68
CA LEU A 82 -9.94 9.51 -15.02
C LEU A 82 -8.64 10.29 -14.74
N ALA A 83 -7.98 10.01 -13.62
CA ALA A 83 -6.69 10.59 -13.31
C ALA A 83 -5.67 10.28 -14.41
N LEU A 84 -5.55 9.02 -14.83
CA LEU A 84 -4.63 8.66 -15.92
C LEU A 84 -5.02 9.29 -17.26
N LEU A 85 -6.31 9.33 -17.58
CA LEU A 85 -6.84 9.88 -18.82
C LEU A 85 -6.53 11.37 -18.99
N PHE A 86 -6.62 12.15 -17.91
CA PHE A 86 -6.43 13.61 -17.98
C PHE A 86 -5.03 14.05 -17.54
N ILE A 87 -4.50 13.50 -16.45
CA ILE A 87 -3.21 13.92 -15.89
C ILE A 87 -2.05 13.47 -16.78
N THR A 88 -2.10 12.26 -17.36
CA THR A 88 -0.98 11.76 -18.17
C THR A 88 -0.75 12.60 -19.43
N PRO A 89 -1.78 12.92 -20.25
CA PRO A 89 -1.59 13.80 -21.40
C PRO A 89 -1.23 15.22 -21.00
N ALA A 90 -1.78 15.74 -19.90
CA ALA A 90 -1.40 17.05 -19.38
C ALA A 90 0.08 17.09 -18.98
N ALA A 91 0.54 16.12 -18.19
CA ALA A 91 1.95 15.98 -17.81
C ALA A 91 2.86 15.81 -19.02
N TYR A 92 2.44 15.04 -20.02
CA TYR A 92 3.17 14.90 -21.28
C TYR A 92 3.28 16.24 -22.01
N ALA A 93 2.19 17.00 -22.09
CA ALA A 93 2.19 18.29 -22.74
C ALA A 93 3.08 19.32 -22.02
N PHE A 94 3.02 19.36 -20.69
CA PHE A 94 3.91 20.18 -19.86
C PHE A 94 5.38 19.79 -20.04
N SER A 95 5.68 18.51 -20.23
CA SER A 95 7.07 18.09 -20.38
C SER A 95 7.62 18.34 -21.78
N ARG A 96 6.83 18.11 -22.85
CA ARG A 96 7.34 18.07 -24.24
C ARG A 96 7.00 19.32 -25.06
N PHE A 97 5.86 19.96 -24.81
CA PHE A 97 5.47 21.15 -25.57
C PHE A 97 5.95 22.44 -24.90
N LYS A 98 6.19 23.45 -25.74
CA LYS A 98 6.40 24.84 -25.33
C LYS A 98 5.12 25.59 -25.65
N PHE A 99 4.41 26.06 -24.63
CA PHE A 99 3.18 26.84 -24.77
C PHE A 99 3.20 28.05 -23.82
N ARG A 100 2.39 29.06 -24.16
CA ARG A 100 2.35 30.32 -23.42
C ARG A 100 1.67 30.10 -22.05
N GLY A 101 2.30 30.55 -20.97
CA GLY A 101 1.82 30.35 -19.59
C GLY A 101 2.39 29.12 -18.85
N LYS A 102 3.18 28.27 -19.52
CA LYS A 102 3.84 27.11 -18.92
C LYS A 102 4.71 27.46 -17.70
N SER A 103 5.54 28.50 -17.83
CA SER A 103 6.42 28.95 -16.75
C SER A 103 5.61 29.45 -15.56
N THR A 104 4.59 30.27 -15.80
CA THR A 104 3.70 30.80 -14.75
C THR A 104 3.02 29.67 -13.97
N ALA A 105 2.50 28.65 -14.67
CA ALA A 105 1.86 27.49 -14.03
C ALA A 105 2.85 26.62 -13.22
N LEU A 106 4.08 26.46 -13.71
CA LEU A 106 5.12 25.74 -12.96
C LEU A 106 5.61 26.53 -11.74
N TYR A 107 5.77 27.85 -11.87
CA TYR A 107 6.16 28.70 -10.74
C TYR A 107 5.06 28.77 -9.68
N SER A 108 3.78 28.82 -10.07
CA SER A 108 2.68 28.76 -9.08
C SER A 108 2.68 27.44 -8.32
N TYR A 109 2.96 26.31 -8.97
CA TYR A 109 3.08 25.02 -8.28
C TYR A 109 4.28 24.95 -7.31
N LEU A 110 5.35 25.73 -7.55
CA LEU A 110 6.52 25.72 -6.69
C LEU A 110 6.39 26.63 -5.45
N ILE A 111 5.54 27.64 -5.55
CA ILE A 111 5.38 28.68 -4.52
C ILE A 111 4.27 28.33 -3.51
N PHE A 112 3.30 27.50 -3.91
CA PHE A 112 2.20 27.00 -3.07
C PHE A 112 2.39 25.53 -2.74
#